data_AF-A0A0G0HMV0-F1
#
_entry.id   AF-A0A0G0HMV0-F1
#
_cell.length_a   1.000
_cell.length_b   1.000
_cell.length_c   1.000
_cell.angle_alpha   90.00
_cell.angle_beta   90.00
_cell.angle_gamma   90.00
#
_symmetry.space_group_name_H-M   'P 1'
#
loop_
_entity.id
_entity.type
_entity.pdbx_description
1 polymer ?
#
loop_
_entity_poly.entity_id
_entity_poly.type
_entity_poly.pdbx_seq_one_letter_code
_entity_poly.pdbx_strand_id
1 'polypeptide(L)' 'MDIRLLALTNMKKITKETFEEEIGMCRKHFQKKQSCAWGKCEKCGVPLLLQKLYKGEIIDEKESVKKFKNDTLR' A
#
# COMPACT_ATOMS: atom_id res chain seq x y z
N MET A 1 12.73 12.68 -21.36
CA MET A 1 12.91 11.60 -20.37
C MET A 1 12.21 12.02 -19.10
N ASP A 2 11.22 11.26 -18.63
CA ASP A 2 10.44 11.60 -17.44
C ASP A 2 11.21 11.21 -16.18
N ILE A 3 11.62 12.21 -15.38
CA ILE A 3 12.37 12.03 -14.12
C ILE A 3 11.60 11.15 -13.12
N ARG A 4 10.26 11.10 -13.21
CA ARG A 4 9.43 10.22 -12.36
C ARG A 4 9.65 8.74 -12.69
N LEU A 5 9.97 8.42 -13.94
CA LEU A 5 10.22 7.06 -14.40
C LEU A 5 11.57 6.53 -13.89
N LEU A 6 12.59 7.38 -13.84
CA LEU A 6 13.95 7.03 -13.37
C LEU A 6 14.04 6.76 -11.86
N ALA A 7 13.22 7.42 -11.04
CA ALA A 7 13.20 7.17 -9.59
C ALA A 7 12.45 5.87 -9.22
N LEU A 8 11.58 5.36 -10.10
CA LEU A 8 10.81 4.15 -9.88
C LEU A 8 11.58 2.88 -10.26
N THR A 9 12.52 2.97 -11.19
CA THR A 9 13.30 1.82 -11.69
C THR A 9 14.37 1.31 -10.72
N ASN A 10 14.73 2.07 -9.69
CA ASN A 10 15.77 1.71 -8.70
C ASN A 10 15.26 1.43 -7.28
N MET A 11 13.95 1.37 -7.05
CA MET A 11 13.43 0.91 -5.75
C MET A 11 13.53 -0.61 -5.66
N LYS A 12 14.13 -1.09 -4.56
CA LYS A 12 14.17 -2.52 -4.24
C LYS A 12 12.74 -3.03 -4.06
N LYS A 13 12.30 -3.92 -4.96
CA LYS A 13 10.98 -4.55 -4.84
C LYS A 13 10.95 -5.50 -3.65
N ILE A 14 9.84 -5.52 -2.92
CA ILE A 14 9.60 -6.52 -1.88
C ILE A 14 9.07 -7.81 -2.50
N THR A 15 9.28 -8.95 -1.84
CA THR A 15 8.72 -10.22 -2.29
C THR A 15 7.20 -10.23 -2.09
N LYS A 16 6.53 -11.14 -2.80
CA LYS A 16 5.09 -11.37 -2.61
C LYS A 16 4.76 -11.78 -1.17
N GLU A 17 5.59 -12.63 -0.57
CA GLU A 17 5.44 -13.10 0.80
C GLU A 17 5.46 -11.93 1.81
N THR A 18 6.49 -11.08 1.77
CA THR A 18 6.54 -9.88 2.63
C THR A 18 5.35 -8.96 2.39
N PHE A 19 4.93 -8.77 1.14
CA PHE A 19 3.74 -7.97 0.84
C PHE A 19 2.47 -8.55 1.50
N GLU A 20 2.24 -9.85 1.38
CA GLU A 20 1.07 -10.54 1.94
C GLU A 20 1.07 -10.53 3.48
N GLU A 21 2.23 -10.72 4.11
CA GLU A 21 2.38 -10.62 5.56
C GLU A 21 2.02 -9.22 6.09
N GLU A 22 2.60 -8.18 5.49
CA GLU A 22 2.37 -6.78 5.89
C GLU A 22 0.91 -6.35 5.64
N ILE A 23 0.33 -6.74 4.50
CA ILE A 23 -1.10 -6.51 4.23
C ILE A 23 -1.98 -7.29 5.22
N GLY A 24 -1.59 -8.51 5.59
CA GLY A 24 -2.27 -9.31 6.62
C GLY A 24 -2.31 -8.60 7.97
N MET A 25 -1.22 -7.94 8.37
CA MET A 25 -1.19 -7.10 9.58
C MET A 25 -2.11 -5.87 9.44
N CYS A 26 -2.10 -5.21 8.29
CA CYS A 26 -3.00 -4.09 8.01
C CYS A 26 -4.47 -4.51 8.11
N ARG A 27 -4.86 -5.65 7.53
CA ARG A 27 -6.21 -6.24 7.62
C ARG A 27 -6.63 -6.46 9.08
N LYS A 28 -5.79 -7.13 9.87
CA LYS A 28 -6.07 -7.40 11.30
C LYS A 28 -6.35 -6.12 12.08
N HIS A 29 -5.53 -5.09 11.87
CA HIS A 29 -5.71 -3.81 12.55
C HIS A 29 -6.93 -3.03 12.06
N PHE A 30 -7.19 -3.05 10.75
CA PHE A 30 -8.37 -2.46 10.15
C PHE A 30 -9.64 -3.07 10.79
N GLN A 31 -9.77 -4.39 10.78
CA GLN A 31 -10.93 -5.10 11.33
C GLN A 31 -11.10 -4.92 12.84
N LYS A 32 -10.01 -4.87 13.61
CA LYS A 32 -10.08 -4.78 15.08
C LYS A 32 -10.31 -3.37 15.63
N LYS A 33 -9.61 -2.37 15.09
CA LYS A 33 -9.53 -1.02 15.70
C LYS A 33 -9.46 0.15 14.72
N GLN A 34 -9.52 -0.11 13.40
CA GLN A 34 -9.46 0.92 12.35
C GLN A 34 -8.25 1.89 12.46
N SER A 35 -7.17 1.44 13.11
CA SER A 35 -5.96 2.22 13.38
C SER A 35 -4.78 1.29 13.69
N CYS A 36 -3.55 1.79 13.60
CA CYS A 36 -2.34 1.10 14.07
C CYS A 36 -1.32 2.14 14.59
N ALA A 37 -0.08 1.72 14.84
CA ALA A 37 0.99 2.62 15.29
C ALA A 37 1.26 3.78 14.30
N TRP A 38 0.91 3.58 13.03
CA TRP A 38 1.05 4.59 11.97
C TRP A 38 -0.12 5.58 11.90
N GLY A 39 -1.16 5.42 12.73
CA GLY A 39 -2.33 6.29 12.78
C GLY A 39 -3.62 5.63 12.28
N LYS A 40 -4.56 6.44 11.77
CA LYS A 40 -5.90 6.01 11.36
C LYS A 40 -5.88 5.36 9.96
N CYS A 41 -6.56 4.22 9.80
CA CYS A 41 -6.56 3.47 8.54
C CYS A 41 -7.18 4.26 7.36
N GLU A 42 -8.19 5.09 7.61
CA GLU A 42 -8.84 5.95 6.62
C GLU A 42 -7.82 6.80 5.83
N LYS A 43 -6.88 7.42 6.56
CA LYS A 43 -5.84 8.30 6.00
C LYS A 43 -4.50 7.60 5.78
N CYS A 44 -4.42 6.29 5.99
CA CYS A 44 -3.17 5.54 5.94
C CYS A 44 -2.67 5.35 4.50
N GLY A 45 -1.39 5.65 4.25
CA GLY A 45 -0.73 5.42 2.96
C GLY A 45 0.04 4.11 2.87
N VAL A 46 0.19 3.37 3.97
CA VAL A 46 1.04 2.16 4.04
C VAL A 46 0.64 1.09 3.03
N PRO A 47 -0.65 0.71 2.87
CA PRO A 47 -1.05 -0.27 1.86
C PRO A 47 -0.68 0.14 0.42
N LEU A 48 -0.76 1.44 0.09
CA LEU A 48 -0.39 1.96 -1.23
C LEU A 48 1.13 1.93 -1.43
N LEU A 49 1.89 2.25 -0.37
CA LEU A 49 3.35 2.14 -0.38
C LEU A 49 3.78 0.69 -0.61
N LEU A 50 3.17 -0.28 0.09
CA LEU A 50 3.44 -1.69 -0.07
C LEU A 50 3.13 -2.17 -1.51
N GLN A 51 2.01 -1.73 -2.08
CA GLN A 51 1.67 -2.01 -3.48
C GLN A 51 2.73 -1.46 -4.44
N LYS A 52 3.20 -0.23 -4.21
CA LYS A 52 4.27 0.38 -4.99
C LYS A 52 5.57 -0.40 -4.87
N LEU A 53 5.94 -0.84 -3.66
CA LEU A 53 7.16 -1.62 -3.43
C LEU A 53 7.05 -3.03 -4.02
N TYR A 54 5.86 -3.62 -4.10
CA TYR A 54 5.68 -4.95 -4.68
C TYR A 54 5.60 -4.88 -6.22
N LYS A 55 4.69 -4.07 -6.77
CA LYS A 55 4.44 -4.01 -8.22
C LYS A 55 5.30 -3.00 -8.97
N GLY A 56 5.78 -1.96 -8.29
CA GLY A 56 6.44 -0.81 -8.92
C GLY A 56 5.48 0.28 -9.39
N GLU A 57 4.19 0.17 -9.06
CA GLU A 57 3.12 1.04 -9.56
C GLU A 57 2.63 2.01 -8.47
N ILE A 58 2.40 3.27 -8.85
CA ILE A 58 1.76 4.26 -7.98
C ILE A 58 0.28 4.28 -8.28
N ILE A 59 -0.54 4.23 -7.23
CA ILE A 59 -1.98 4.50 -7.28
C ILE A 59 -2.21 5.84 -6.59
N ASP A 60 -2.49 6.89 -7.36
CA ASP A 60 -2.66 8.27 -6.88
C ASP A 60 -4.07 8.82 -7.12
N GLU A 61 -4.81 8.24 -8.06
CA GLU A 61 -6.20 8.61 -8.34
C GLU A 61 -7.13 8.20 -7.19
N LYS A 62 -7.95 9.15 -6.72
CA LYS A 62 -8.70 9.04 -5.46
C LYS A 62 -9.64 7.82 -5.41
N GLU A 63 -10.37 7.56 -6.50
CA GLU A 63 -11.28 6.42 -6.56
C GLU A 63 -10.51 5.10 -6.66
N SER A 64 -9.40 5.06 -7.40
CA SER A 64 -8.48 3.91 -7.42
C SER A 64 -7.88 3.60 -6.04
N VAL A 65 -7.49 4.63 -5.28
CA VAL A 65 -7.01 4.47 -3.89
C VAL A 65 -8.10 3.87 -3.00
N LYS A 66 -9.33 4.40 -3.09
CA LYS A 66 -10.46 3.93 -2.29
C LYS A 66 -10.82 2.48 -2.63
N LYS A 67 -10.87 2.16 -3.92
CA LYS A 67 -11.12 0.80 -4.42
C LYS A 67 -10.04 -0.16 -3.92
N PHE A 68 -8.77 0.16 -4.12
CA PHE A 68 -7.65 -0.66 -3.65
C PHE A 68 -7.72 -0.94 -2.15
N LYS A 69 -7.96 0.09 -1.33
CA LYS A 69 -8.10 -0.08 0.12
C LYS A 69 -9.26 -0.99 0.50
N ASN A 70 -10.40 -0.88 -0.19
CA ASN A 70 -11.54 -1.76 0.06
C ASN A 70 -11.23 -3.20 -0.32
N ASP A 71 -10.72 -3.43 -1.52
CA ASP A 71 -10.40 -4.78 -2.02
C ASP A 71 -9.28 -5.45 -1.20
N THR A 72 -8.38 -4.64 -0.64
CA THR A 72 -7.20 -5.14 0.07
C THR A 72 -7.44 -5.28 1.57
N LEU A 73 -8.26 -4.44 2.21
CA LEU A 73 -8.39 -4.42 3.68
C LEU A 73 -9.74 -4.93 4.22
N ARG A 74 -10.80 -4.94 3.41
CA ARG A 74 -12.10 -5.51 3.79
C ARG A 74 -12.13 -7.00 3.50
#